data_AF-A0A934CDK0-F1
#
_entry.id   AF-A0A934CDK0-F1
#
_cell.length_a   1.000
_cell.length_b   1.000
_cell.length_c   1.000
_cell.angle_alpha   90.00
_cell.angle_beta   90.00
_cell.angle_gamma   90.00
#
_symmetry.space_group_name_H-M   'P 1'
#
loop_
_entity.id
_entity.type
_entity.pdbx_description
1 polymer ?
#
loop_
_entity_poly.entity_id
_entity_poly.type
_entity_poly.pdbx_seq_one_letter_code
_entity_poly.pdbx_strand_id
1 'polypeptide(L)' 'MTLKKLLGHFAKKFPGTTYDLYHIYKSLIYFHEADAEPMPRMREKIPWAQVKQFFIREVRRIGPI' A
#
# COMPACT_ATOMS: atom_id res chain seq x y z
N MET A 1 -18.45 11.61 -3.12
CA MET A 1 -17.60 11.12 -2.00
C MET A 1 -16.15 11.53 -2.30
N THR A 2 -15.35 11.99 -1.33
CA THR A 2 -13.94 12.38 -1.57
C THR A 2 -13.01 11.59 -0.65
N LEU A 3 -11.76 11.34 -1.08
CA LEU A 3 -10.74 10.68 -0.26
C LEU A 3 -10.53 11.41 1.08
N LYS A 4 -10.48 12.74 1.07
CA LYS A 4 -10.42 13.58 2.28
C LYS A 4 -11.57 13.30 3.25
N LYS A 5 -12.81 13.16 2.75
CA LYS A 5 -13.97 12.83 3.59
C LYS A 5 -13.81 11.43 4.20
N LEU A 6 -13.41 10.42 3.41
CA LEU A 6 -13.18 9.04 3.90
C LEU A 6 -12.09 8.98 4.98
N LEU A 7 -10.97 9.66 4.77
CA LEU A 7 -9.90 9.78 5.76
C LEU A 7 -10.36 10.49 7.03
N GLY A 8 -11.27 11.46 6.93
CA GLY A 8 -11.90 12.09 8.10
C GLY A 8 -12.75 11.13 8.94
N HIS A 9 -13.19 10.00 8.39
CA HIS A 9 -13.91 8.96 9.13
C HIS A 9 -12.99 7.93 9.80
N PHE A 10 -11.68 7.90 9.52
CA PHE A 10 -10.75 6.94 10.12
C PHE A 10 -10.75 7.01 11.65
N ALA A 11 -10.72 8.22 12.20
CA ALA A 11 -10.74 8.44 13.66
C ALA A 11 -11.99 7.86 14.31
N LYS A 12 -13.13 7.91 13.60
CA LYS A 12 -14.40 7.38 14.08
C LYS A 12 -14.45 5.85 13.97
N LYS A 13 -13.80 5.27 12.95
CA LYS A 13 -13.80 3.83 12.69
C LYS A 13 -12.80 3.07 13.58
N PHE A 14 -11.67 3.69 13.92
CA PHE A 14 -10.59 3.07 14.68
C PHE A 14 -10.26 3.89 15.95
N PRO A 15 -11.20 3.98 16.91
CA PRO A 15 -10.95 4.69 18.16
C PRO A 15 -9.82 4.03 18.96
N GLY A 16 -9.00 4.84 19.65
CA GLY A 16 -7.92 4.34 20.50
C GLY A 16 -6.72 3.74 19.75
N THR A 17 -6.72 3.76 18.42
CA THR A 17 -5.59 3.30 17.58
C THR A 17 -4.71 4.48 17.21
N THR A 18 -3.41 4.40 17.49
CA THR A 18 -2.41 5.33 16.92
C THR A 18 -2.15 4.96 15.47
N TYR A 19 -2.70 5.73 14.54
CA TYR A 19 -2.37 5.62 13.12
C TYR A 19 -1.77 6.93 12.62
N ASP A 20 -0.80 6.83 11.73
CA ASP A 20 -0.19 7.98 11.07
C ASP A 20 -0.79 8.14 9.66
N LEU A 21 -1.43 9.28 9.43
CA LEU A 21 -2.01 9.63 8.12
C LEU A 21 -0.95 9.61 7.01
N TYR A 22 0.30 9.97 7.32
CA TYR A 22 1.39 9.92 6.35
C TYR A 22 1.61 8.49 5.83
N HIS A 23 1.69 7.51 6.74
CA HIS A 23 1.85 6.11 6.37
C HIS A 23 0.66 5.57 5.58
N ILE A 24 -0.57 6.00 5.91
CA ILE A 24 -1.76 5.65 5.14
C ILE A 24 -1.65 6.22 3.71
N TYR A 25 -1.25 7.47 3.55
CA TYR A 25 -1.11 8.09 2.22
C TYR A 25 -0.05 7.38 1.39
N LYS A 26 1.12 7.09 1.96
CA LYS A 26 2.18 6.31 1.31
C LYS A 26 1.67 4.93 0.86
N SER A 27 0.90 4.26 1.71
CA SER A 27 0.35 2.93 1.38
C SER A 27 -0.61 2.96 0.18
N LEU A 28 -1.38 4.03 0.01
CA LEU A 28 -2.33 4.18 -1.10
C LEU A 28 -1.65 4.32 -2.47
N ILE A 29 -0.44 4.86 -2.51
CA ILE A 29 0.29 5.14 -3.75
C ILE A 29 1.60 4.35 -3.89
N TYR A 30 1.83 3.37 -3.01
CA TYR A 30 3.11 2.68 -2.89
C TYR A 30 3.67 2.18 -4.23
N PHE A 31 2.87 1.43 -5.01
CA PHE A 31 3.34 0.91 -6.30
C PHE A 31 3.55 2.00 -7.36
N HIS A 32 2.81 3.11 -7.29
CA HIS A 32 3.01 4.23 -8.19
C HIS A 32 4.37 4.90 -7.93
N GLU A 33 4.72 5.11 -6.66
CA GLU A 33 6.04 5.64 -6.29
C GLU A 33 7.15 4.66 -6.64
N ALA A 34 6.98 3.36 -6.33
CA ALA A 34 7.97 2.33 -6.63
C ALA A 34 8.21 2.16 -8.13
N ASP A 35 7.20 2.36 -8.97
CA ASP A 35 7.33 2.33 -10.43
C ASP A 35 8.13 3.53 -10.98
N ALA A 36 8.18 4.65 -10.25
CA ALA A 36 8.95 5.83 -10.63
C ALA A 36 10.42 5.73 -10.19
N GLU A 37 10.75 4.83 -9.27
CA GLU A 37 12.11 4.61 -8.83
C GLU A 37 12.91 3.74 -9.83
N PRO A 38 14.23 3.97 -9.94
CA PRO A 38 15.09 3.08 -10.72
C PRO A 38 15.00 1.63 -10.22
N MET A 39 14.95 0.68 -11.15
CA MET A 39 14.95 -0.75 -10.79
C MET A 39 16.18 -1.08 -9.93
N PRO A 40 15.99 -1.72 -8.76
CA PRO A 40 17.11 -2.09 -7.91
C PRO A 40 17.97 -3.15 -8.60
N ARG A 41 19.21 -3.31 -8.12
CA ARG A 41 20.08 -4.40 -8.56
C ARG A 41 19.49 -5.73 -8.09
N MET A 42 18.79 -6.40 -8.99
CA MET A 42 18.17 -7.69 -8.71
C MET A 42 19.23 -8.78 -8.54
N ARG A 43 19.14 -9.57 -7.46
CA ARG A 43 19.97 -10.78 -7.24
C ARG A 43 19.48 -11.98 -8.06
N GLU A 44 18.22 -11.96 -8.44
CA GLU A 44 17.54 -12.99 -9.21
C GLU A 44 16.80 -12.36 -10.39
N LYS A 45 16.68 -13.10 -11.50
CA LYS A 45 15.96 -12.62 -12.70
C LYS A 45 14.45 -12.75 -12.50
N ILE A 46 13.88 -11.85 -11.72
CA ILE A 46 12.43 -11.78 -11.46
C ILE A 46 11.87 -10.48 -12.05
N PRO A 47 10.88 -10.54 -12.95
CA PRO A 47 10.22 -9.35 -13.45
C PRO A 47 9.48 -8.60 -12.34
N TRP A 48 9.62 -7.27 -12.30
CA TRP A 48 8.94 -6.43 -11.31
C TRP A 48 7.41 -6.64 -11.27
N ALA A 49 6.78 -6.86 -12.42
CA ALA A 49 5.36 -7.19 -12.51
C ALA A 49 4.98 -8.44 -11.70
N GLN A 50 5.84 -9.46 -11.64
CA GLN A 50 5.59 -10.66 -10.83
C GLN A 50 5.68 -10.36 -9.34
N VAL A 51 6.61 -9.48 -8.93
CA VAL A 51 6.74 -9.03 -7.54
C VAL A 51 5.49 -8.28 -7.09
N LYS A 52 4.99 -7.34 -7.89
CA LYS A 52 3.73 -6.63 -7.59
C LYS A 52 2.55 -7.59 -7.41
N GLN A 53 2.42 -8.55 -8.33
CA GLN A 53 1.36 -9.56 -8.26
C GLN A 53 1.49 -10.50 -7.06
N PHE A 54 2.73 -10.84 -6.66
CA PHE A 54 2.98 -11.62 -5.46
C PHE A 54 2.41 -10.94 -4.22
N PHE A 55 2.75 -9.66 -3.97
CA PHE A 55 2.24 -8.95 -2.79
C PHE A 55 0.72 -8.80 -2.80
N ILE A 56 0.11 -8.49 -3.95
CA ILE A 56 -1.36 -8.39 -4.05
C ILE A 56 -2.03 -9.73 -3.68
N ARG A 57 -1.48 -10.86 -4.16
CA ARG A 57 -2.01 -12.19 -3.82
C ARG A 57 -1.81 -12.54 -2.35
N GLU A 58 -0.61 -12.31 -1.81
CA GLU A 58 -0.30 -12.66 -0.43
C GLU A 58 -1.11 -11.86 0.57
N VAL A 59 -1.31 -10.56 0.34
CA VAL A 59 -2.12 -9.75 1.27
C VAL A 59 -3.57 -10.24 1.28
N ARG A 60 -4.15 -10.56 0.11
CA ARG A 60 -5.50 -11.17 0.02
C ARG A 60 -5.62 -12.52 0.75
N ARG A 61 -4.52 -13.27 0.83
CA ARG A 61 -4.47 -14.56 1.53
C ARG A 61 -4.39 -14.38 3.05
N ILE A 62 -3.65 -13.37 3.52
CA ILE A 62 -3.46 -13.09 4.96
C ILE A 62 -4.70 -12.42 5.55
N GLY A 63 -5.34 -11.52 4.82
CA GLY A 63 -6.56 -10.85 5.28
C GLY A 63 -7.39 -10.31 4.12
N PRO A 64 -8.72 -10.22 4.26
CA PRO A 64 -9.55 -9.56 3.27
C PRO A 64 -9.19 -8.07 3.24
N ILE A 65 -8.62 -7.63 2.11
CA ILE A 65 -8.57 -6.22 1.69
C ILE A 65 -9.76 -5.93 0.79
#